data_AF-C7MMC7-F1
#
_entry.id   AF-C7MMC7-F1
#
_cell.length_a   1.000
_cell.length_b   1.000
_cell.length_c   1.000
_cell.angle_alpha   90.00
_cell.angle_beta   90.00
_cell.angle_gamma   90.00
#
_symmetry.space_group_name_H-M   'P 1'
#
loop_
_entity.id
_entity.type
_entity.pdbx_description
1 polymer ?
#
loop_
_entity_poly.entity_id
_entity_poly.type
_entity_poly.pdbx_seq_one_letter_code
_entity_poly.pdbx_strand_id
1 'polypeptide(L)'
;MFTFLPAFIPTIVQIFPFVLAFALLAAKSLHKHPVAFYIPIAIVVLIVSIPAFISGMMGDACPEVITQLARTLHHLDRSFPVLYPFVQLLTSIDTGISMYLIVMFIGALRKTASVRRLYSVRSELSILAGIIAAGHVLRVIDHAFFLFNPEWAERMQGPALIVMGGTLTFVGLALLVFFLIPWITSFPALRKRMSAAMWKKTQLLAYPFMFFMVLMGMGLNAGYALRSYPYTSEKFTQTMASDPISFLSSFAGDVASATVFFVVGVLYLGLRLNKHREDKEARLKAAKTAK
;
A
#
# COMPACT_ATOMS: atom_id res chain seq x y z
N MET A 1 1.19 -9.17 12.97
CA MET A 1 -0.02 -8.50 12.43
C MET A 1 -0.61 -7.68 13.55
N PHE A 2 -0.96 -6.42 13.29
CA PHE A 2 -1.93 -5.69 14.11
C PHE A 2 -3.24 -6.45 14.10
N THR A 3 -3.52 -7.21 15.14
CA THR A 3 -4.80 -7.90 15.29
C THR A 3 -5.43 -7.42 16.58
N PHE A 4 -5.95 -6.18 16.53
CA PHE A 4 -6.99 -5.78 17.48
C PHE A 4 -8.27 -6.60 17.24
N LEU A 5 -8.40 -7.12 16.02
CA LEU A 5 -9.51 -7.93 15.54
C LEU A 5 -8.99 -9.26 14.96
N PRO A 6 -9.87 -10.29 14.85
CA PRO A 6 -9.52 -11.59 14.28
C PRO A 6 -8.85 -11.51 12.90
N ALA A 7 -8.01 -12.50 12.58
CA ALA A 7 -7.21 -12.53 11.35
C ALA A 7 -8.03 -12.57 10.05
N PHE A 8 -9.32 -12.95 10.12
CA PHE A 8 -10.22 -12.90 8.96
C PHE A 8 -10.65 -11.46 8.58
N ILE A 9 -10.44 -10.47 9.45
CA ILE A 9 -10.73 -9.07 9.15
C ILE A 9 -9.51 -8.45 8.45
N PRO A 10 -9.64 -7.98 7.20
CA PRO A 10 -8.52 -7.42 6.44
C PRO A 10 -7.78 -6.33 7.20
N THR A 11 -6.45 -6.42 7.28
CA THR A 11 -5.60 -5.46 8.01
C THR A 11 -5.86 -4.01 7.60
N ILE A 12 -6.09 -3.76 6.30
CA ILE A 12 -6.40 -2.42 5.80
C ILE A 12 -7.70 -1.84 6.38
N VAL A 13 -8.72 -2.68 6.62
CA VAL A 13 -9.96 -2.26 7.27
C VAL A 13 -9.72 -1.90 8.74
N GLN A 14 -8.81 -2.63 9.41
CA GLN A 14 -8.44 -2.35 10.79
C GLN A 14 -7.63 -1.05 10.91
N ILE A 15 -6.67 -0.81 10.02
CA ILE A 15 -5.74 0.33 10.07
C ILE A 15 -6.39 1.63 9.59
N PHE A 16 -7.27 1.56 8.59
CA PHE A 16 -7.82 2.76 7.94
C PHE A 16 -8.46 3.79 8.90
N PRO A 17 -9.28 3.41 9.91
CA PRO A 17 -9.83 4.36 10.88
C PRO A 17 -8.75 5.13 11.64
N PHE A 18 -7.66 4.47 12.04
CA PHE A 18 -6.55 5.11 12.75
C PHE A 18 -5.79 6.08 11.84
N VAL A 19 -5.57 5.70 10.59
CA VAL A 19 -4.91 6.56 9.59
C VAL A 19 -5.78 7.78 9.25
N LEU A 20 -7.10 7.60 9.12
CA LEU A 20 -8.03 8.71 8.89
C LEU A 20 -8.08 9.65 10.09
N ALA A 21 -8.15 9.11 11.30
CA ALA A 21 -8.10 9.89 12.53
C ALA A 21 -6.79 10.69 12.63
N PHE A 22 -5.65 10.04 12.38
CA PHE A 22 -4.35 10.71 12.29
C PHE A 22 -4.36 11.84 11.26
N ALA A 23 -4.80 11.56 10.02
CA ALA A 23 -4.81 12.56 8.94
C ALA A 23 -5.68 13.78 9.29
N LEU A 24 -6.82 13.59 9.96
CA LEU A 24 -7.69 14.68 10.39
C LEU A 24 -7.11 15.45 11.58
N LEU A 25 -6.71 14.75 12.64
CA LEU A 25 -6.22 15.37 13.88
C LEU A 25 -4.88 16.08 13.65
N ALA A 26 -3.95 15.43 12.95
CA ALA A 26 -2.62 15.96 12.69
C ALA A 26 -2.59 16.98 11.54
N ALA A 27 -3.67 17.18 10.75
CA ALA A 27 -3.66 18.04 9.57
C ALA A 27 -2.97 19.41 9.78
N LYS A 28 -3.32 20.13 10.85
CA LYS A 28 -2.73 21.44 11.14
C LYS A 28 -1.23 21.34 11.47
N SER A 29 -0.85 20.35 12.27
CA SER A 29 0.54 20.13 12.68
C SER A 29 1.40 19.66 11.51
N LEU A 30 0.90 18.69 10.74
CA LEU A 30 1.55 18.15 9.55
C LEU A 30 1.77 19.24 8.49
N HIS A 31 0.80 20.15 8.31
CA HIS A 31 0.97 21.27 7.38
C HIS A 31 2.04 22.27 7.84
N LYS A 32 2.07 22.58 9.14
CA LYS A 32 2.98 23.59 9.71
C LYS A 32 4.41 23.06 9.87
N HIS A 33 4.55 21.78 10.22
CA HIS A 33 5.84 21.15 10.54
C HIS A 33 5.97 19.78 9.86
N PRO A 34 5.88 19.69 8.52
CA PRO A 34 5.88 18.40 7.81
C PRO A 34 7.14 17.57 8.05
N VAL A 35 8.29 18.24 8.11
CA VAL A 35 9.60 17.59 8.33
C VAL A 35 9.69 16.86 9.67
N ALA A 36 9.01 17.37 10.71
CA ALA A 36 8.94 16.73 12.03
C ALA A 36 8.20 15.38 12.00
N PHE A 37 7.35 15.15 10.99
CA PHE A 37 6.72 13.85 10.76
C PHE A 37 7.57 12.97 9.83
N TYR A 38 8.14 13.56 8.78
CA TYR A 38 8.89 12.80 7.78
C TYR A 38 10.16 12.17 8.34
N ILE A 39 10.97 12.93 9.08
CA ILE A 39 12.29 12.46 9.53
C ILE A 39 12.20 11.26 10.47
N PRO A 40 11.42 11.31 11.58
CA PRO A 40 11.35 10.17 12.49
C PRO A 40 10.79 8.90 11.81
N ILE A 41 9.77 9.07 10.97
CA ILE A 41 9.16 7.95 10.24
C ILE A 41 10.14 7.39 9.22
N ALA A 42 10.85 8.24 8.47
CA ALA A 42 11.89 7.80 7.54
C ALA A 42 13.02 7.05 8.26
N ILE A 43 13.46 7.51 9.43
CA ILE A 43 14.49 6.82 10.22
C ILE A 43 14.01 5.41 10.60
N VAL A 44 12.81 5.27 11.16
CA VAL A 44 12.24 3.95 11.52
C VAL A 44 12.13 3.07 10.28
N VAL A 45 11.61 3.62 9.18
CA VAL A 45 11.49 2.91 7.90
C VAL A 45 12.84 2.41 7.39
N LEU A 46 13.88 3.25 7.43
CA LEU A 46 15.22 2.88 6.96
C LEU A 46 15.87 1.82 7.87
N ILE A 47 15.75 1.97 9.19
CA ILE A 47 16.26 0.98 10.16
C ILE A 47 15.65 -0.40 9.89
N VAL A 48 14.33 -0.46 9.64
CA VAL A 48 13.64 -1.72 9.38
C VAL A 48 13.91 -2.26 7.97
N SER A 49 14.01 -1.39 6.97
CA SER A 49 13.99 -1.80 5.56
C SER A 49 15.39 -2.06 4.99
N ILE A 50 16.41 -1.33 5.40
CA ILE A 50 17.77 -1.49 4.86
C ILE A 50 18.37 -2.87 5.20
N PRO A 51 18.36 -3.35 6.46
CA PRO A 51 18.93 -4.66 6.76
C PRO A 51 18.22 -5.80 6.03
N ALA A 52 16.89 -5.72 5.93
CA ALA A 52 16.08 -6.69 5.20
C ALA A 52 16.39 -6.66 3.69
N PHE A 53 16.51 -5.47 3.10
CA PHE A 53 16.91 -5.32 1.70
C PHE A 53 18.30 -5.90 1.42
N ILE A 54 19.31 -5.54 2.22
CA ILE A 54 20.68 -6.03 2.04
C ILE A 54 20.74 -7.55 2.23
N SER A 55 20.06 -8.07 3.25
CA SER A 55 19.98 -9.51 3.50
C SER A 55 19.31 -10.27 2.35
N GLY A 56 18.20 -9.75 1.81
CA GLY A 56 17.52 -10.34 0.65
C GLY A 56 18.37 -10.29 -0.63
N MET A 57 19.10 -9.20 -0.87
CA MET A 57 19.93 -9.03 -2.07
C MET A 57 21.23 -9.84 -2.04
N MET A 58 21.84 -9.99 -0.87
CA MET A 58 23.14 -10.67 -0.73
C MET A 58 23.00 -12.16 -0.42
N GLY A 59 21.84 -12.64 0.04
CA GLY A 59 21.65 -14.03 0.44
C GLY A 59 22.74 -14.50 1.40
N ASP A 60 23.38 -15.63 1.09
CA ASP A 60 24.46 -16.22 1.91
C ASP A 60 25.72 -15.36 2.00
N ALA A 61 25.91 -14.40 1.09
CA ALA A 61 27.04 -13.47 1.13
C ALA A 61 26.81 -12.29 2.10
N CYS A 62 25.63 -12.19 2.73
CA CYS A 62 25.32 -11.08 3.64
C CYS A 62 26.16 -11.15 4.93
N PRO A 63 26.82 -10.05 5.35
CA PRO A 63 27.54 -10.02 6.62
C PRO A 63 26.65 -10.43 7.79
N GLU A 64 27.16 -11.31 8.67
CA GLU A 64 26.39 -11.86 9.79
C GLU A 64 25.78 -10.77 10.70
N VAL A 65 26.47 -9.64 10.87
CA VAL A 65 25.97 -8.48 11.62
C VAL A 65 24.66 -7.93 11.03
N ILE A 66 24.56 -7.88 9.70
CA ILE A 66 23.36 -7.39 9.00
C ILE A 66 22.25 -8.42 9.11
N THR A 67 22.55 -9.70 8.92
CA THR A 67 21.60 -10.81 9.07
C THR A 67 21.06 -10.90 10.50
N GLN A 68 21.89 -10.67 11.52
CA GLN A 68 21.48 -10.61 12.93
C GLN A 68 20.62 -9.38 13.22
N LEU A 69 20.99 -8.21 12.69
CA LEU A 69 20.19 -6.99 12.84
C LEU A 69 18.81 -7.17 12.20
N ALA A 70 18.75 -7.69 10.97
CA ALA A 70 17.50 -7.96 10.26
C ALA A 70 16.60 -8.94 11.04
N ARG A 71 17.17 -10.05 11.55
CA ARG A 71 16.45 -11.00 12.40
C ARG A 71 15.95 -10.37 13.71
N THR A 72 16.80 -9.59 14.38
CA THR A 72 16.45 -8.93 15.65
C THR A 72 15.29 -7.95 15.46
N LEU A 73 15.31 -7.17 14.38
CA LEU A 73 14.22 -6.25 14.02
C LEU A 73 12.95 -7.00 13.60
N HIS A 74 13.09 -8.17 12.96
CA HIS A 74 11.94 -9.02 12.62
C HIS A 74 11.26 -9.60 13.87
N HIS A 75 12.04 -9.90 14.90
CA HIS A 75 11.58 -10.44 16.20
C HIS A 75 11.29 -9.36 17.25
N LEU A 76 11.17 -8.09 16.85
CA LEU A 76 10.88 -6.99 17.77
C LEU A 76 9.54 -7.18 18.51
N ASP A 77 8.61 -7.96 17.94
CA ASP A 77 7.35 -8.38 18.56
C ASP A 77 7.54 -9.17 19.84
N ARG A 78 8.53 -10.08 19.86
CA ARG A 78 8.82 -10.92 21.02
C ARG A 78 9.48 -10.13 22.14
N SER A 79 10.37 -9.20 21.79
CA SER A 79 11.16 -8.44 22.77
C SER A 79 10.42 -7.21 23.30
N PHE A 80 9.58 -6.56 22.50
CA PHE A 80 8.87 -5.33 22.84
C PHE A 80 7.43 -5.34 22.31
N PRO A 81 6.51 -6.09 22.93
CA PRO A 81 5.15 -6.28 22.43
C PRO A 81 4.34 -4.99 22.30
N VAL A 82 4.69 -3.94 23.07
CA VAL A 82 4.07 -2.62 22.96
C VAL A 82 4.66 -1.78 21.82
N LEU A 83 5.98 -1.87 21.59
CA LEU A 83 6.68 -1.06 20.58
C LEU A 83 6.45 -1.60 19.16
N TYR A 84 6.37 -2.92 19.02
CA TYR A 84 6.22 -3.57 17.72
C TYR A 84 5.00 -3.11 16.92
N PRO A 85 3.78 -3.00 17.50
CA PRO A 85 2.66 -2.37 16.83
C PRO A 85 3.04 -0.99 16.27
N PHE A 86 3.58 -0.07 17.07
CA PHE A 86 3.95 1.25 16.55
C PHE A 86 4.93 1.19 15.37
N VAL A 87 5.96 0.34 15.44
CA VAL A 87 6.90 0.13 14.33
C VAL A 87 6.19 -0.46 13.10
N GLN A 88 5.29 -1.42 13.29
CA GLN A 88 4.47 -1.95 12.20
C GLN A 88 3.60 -0.87 11.57
N LEU A 89 3.06 0.09 12.34
CA LEU A 89 2.15 1.09 11.80
C LEU A 89 2.93 2.02 10.86
N LEU A 90 4.16 2.35 11.25
CA LEU A 90 5.05 3.23 10.49
C LEU A 90 5.72 2.53 9.31
N THR A 91 5.68 1.20 9.23
CA THR A 91 6.36 0.42 8.18
C THR A 91 5.40 -0.47 7.36
N SER A 92 4.13 -0.56 7.72
CA SER A 92 3.14 -1.35 7.00
C SER A 92 2.73 -0.68 5.70
N ILE A 93 2.66 -1.46 4.63
CA ILE A 93 2.13 -0.98 3.34
C ILE A 93 0.66 -0.58 3.45
N ASP A 94 -0.13 -1.23 4.31
CA ASP A 94 -1.55 -0.89 4.51
C ASP A 94 -1.74 0.53 5.06
N THR A 95 -0.80 1.01 5.88
CA THR A 95 -0.78 2.41 6.33
C THR A 95 -0.54 3.34 5.16
N GLY A 96 0.46 3.05 4.32
CA GLY A 96 0.77 3.83 3.12
C GLY A 96 -0.39 3.84 2.13
N ILE A 97 -0.97 2.67 1.84
CA ILE A 97 -2.16 2.52 0.99
C ILE A 97 -3.33 3.32 1.59
N SER A 98 -3.59 3.23 2.89
CA SER A 98 -4.67 3.98 3.54
C SER A 98 -4.51 5.49 3.35
N MET A 99 -3.29 6.02 3.51
CA MET A 99 -3.00 7.44 3.25
C MET A 99 -3.20 7.80 1.77
N TYR A 100 -2.76 6.94 0.84
CA TYR A 100 -3.00 7.15 -0.59
C TYR A 100 -4.48 7.10 -0.96
N LEU A 101 -5.24 6.16 -0.39
CA LEU A 101 -6.69 6.09 -0.55
C LEU A 101 -7.34 7.40 -0.09
N ILE A 102 -6.95 7.95 1.07
CA ILE A 102 -7.43 9.27 1.51
C ILE A 102 -7.11 10.34 0.45
N VAL A 103 -5.85 10.44 0.00
CA VAL A 103 -5.39 11.43 -1.00
C VAL A 103 -6.15 11.34 -2.33
N MET A 104 -6.54 10.13 -2.73
CA MET A 104 -7.29 9.86 -3.96
C MET A 104 -8.79 10.13 -3.78
N PHE A 105 -9.40 9.63 -2.71
CA PHE A 105 -10.84 9.76 -2.46
C PHE A 105 -11.26 11.20 -2.18
N ILE A 106 -10.47 12.00 -1.45
CA ILE A 106 -10.80 13.43 -1.31
C ILE A 106 -10.89 14.12 -2.68
N GLY A 107 -10.14 13.63 -3.68
CA GLY A 107 -10.21 14.01 -5.09
C GLY A 107 -11.56 13.80 -5.78
N ALA A 108 -12.37 12.86 -5.28
CA ALA A 108 -13.65 12.46 -5.86
C ALA A 108 -14.86 12.87 -4.99
N LEU A 109 -14.64 13.19 -3.71
CA LEU A 109 -15.69 13.56 -2.77
C LEU A 109 -16.10 15.04 -2.87
N ARG A 110 -17.32 15.34 -2.38
CA ARG A 110 -17.80 16.72 -2.21
C ARG A 110 -16.99 17.44 -1.12
N LYS A 111 -16.83 18.75 -1.26
CA LYS A 111 -15.98 19.59 -0.40
C LYS A 111 -16.61 19.92 0.97
N THR A 112 -16.80 18.91 1.82
CA THR A 112 -17.18 19.10 3.23
C THR A 112 -16.04 19.73 4.04
N ALA A 113 -16.30 20.13 5.29
CA ALA A 113 -15.28 20.69 6.18
C ALA A 113 -14.09 19.73 6.37
N SER A 114 -14.36 18.45 6.63
CA SER A 114 -13.33 17.42 6.80
C SER A 114 -12.54 17.19 5.50
N VAL A 115 -13.23 17.14 4.34
CA VAL A 115 -12.56 16.98 3.05
C VAL A 115 -11.65 18.17 2.75
N ARG A 116 -12.10 19.41 3.01
CA ARG A 116 -11.25 20.62 2.85
C ARG A 116 -10.02 20.58 3.75
N ARG A 117 -10.18 20.11 5.00
CA ARG A 117 -9.07 19.93 5.95
C ARG A 117 -8.06 18.89 5.48
N LEU A 118 -8.51 17.78 4.90
CA LEU A 118 -7.61 16.78 4.31
C LEU A 118 -6.94 17.31 3.03
N TYR A 119 -7.63 18.15 2.25
CA TYR A 119 -7.05 18.78 1.07
C TYR A 119 -5.86 19.69 1.38
N SER A 120 -5.86 20.38 2.53
CA SER A 120 -4.76 21.28 2.89
C SER A 120 -3.46 20.53 3.20
N VAL A 121 -3.53 19.23 3.48
CA VAL A 121 -2.37 18.36 3.75
C VAL A 121 -2.19 17.26 2.69
N ARG A 122 -2.82 17.42 1.52
CA ARG A 122 -2.86 16.36 0.51
C ARG A 122 -1.46 15.94 0.04
N SER A 123 -0.58 16.92 -0.21
CA SER A 123 0.79 16.64 -0.67
C SER A 123 1.62 16.02 0.45
N GLU A 124 1.41 16.47 1.68
CA GLU A 124 2.13 16.00 2.86
C GLU A 124 1.78 14.55 3.20
N LEU A 125 0.49 14.20 3.13
CA LEU A 125 0.04 12.81 3.23
C LEU A 125 0.60 11.94 2.11
N SER A 126 0.68 12.44 0.87
CA SER A 126 1.27 11.70 -0.26
C SER A 126 2.77 11.43 -0.07
N ILE A 127 3.53 12.41 0.44
CA ILE A 127 4.95 12.25 0.75
C ILE A 127 5.12 11.22 1.86
N LEU A 128 4.36 11.36 2.95
CA LEU A 128 4.45 10.46 4.09
C LEU A 128 4.07 9.02 3.73
N ALA A 129 2.97 8.84 2.98
CA ALA A 129 2.55 7.56 2.44
C ALA A 129 3.66 6.91 1.61
N GLY A 130 4.34 7.69 0.77
CA GLY A 130 5.38 7.17 -0.09
C GLY A 130 6.70 6.89 0.63
N ILE A 131 7.02 7.56 1.75
CA ILE A 131 8.15 7.15 2.61
C ILE A 131 7.89 5.73 3.13
N ILE A 132 6.70 5.47 3.65
CA ILE A 132 6.30 4.15 4.18
C ILE A 132 6.29 3.12 3.05
N ALA A 133 5.66 3.44 1.91
CA ALA A 133 5.57 2.55 0.76
C ALA A 133 6.94 2.26 0.14
N ALA A 134 7.84 3.24 0.04
CA ALA A 134 9.20 3.04 -0.46
C ALA A 134 9.98 2.08 0.45
N GLY A 135 9.84 2.21 1.77
CA GLY A 135 10.40 1.25 2.71
C GLY A 135 9.85 -0.16 2.57
N HIS A 136 8.54 -0.29 2.34
CA HIS A 136 7.95 -1.59 2.01
C HIS A 136 8.54 -2.16 0.73
N VAL A 137 8.59 -1.38 -0.36
CA VAL A 137 9.17 -1.79 -1.64
C VAL A 137 10.61 -2.25 -1.46
N LEU A 138 11.44 -1.52 -0.71
CA LEU A 138 12.84 -1.94 -0.45
C LEU A 138 12.93 -3.35 0.14
N ARG A 139 11.98 -3.74 1.01
CA ARG A 139 11.98 -5.07 1.64
C ARG A 139 11.52 -6.20 0.73
N VAL A 140 10.84 -5.89 -0.38
CA VAL A 140 10.18 -6.89 -1.23
C VAL A 140 10.48 -6.67 -2.72
N ILE A 141 11.51 -5.90 -3.04
CA ILE A 141 11.84 -5.53 -4.43
C ILE A 141 12.29 -6.74 -5.25
N ASP A 142 12.94 -7.71 -4.61
CA ASP A 142 13.29 -9.00 -5.16
C ASP A 142 12.05 -9.79 -5.62
N HIS A 143 10.94 -9.69 -4.88
CA HIS A 143 9.67 -10.31 -5.29
C HIS A 143 9.12 -9.71 -6.59
N ALA A 144 9.47 -8.48 -6.99
CA ALA A 144 9.04 -7.95 -8.29
C ALA A 144 9.64 -8.76 -9.46
N PHE A 145 10.71 -9.52 -9.20
CA PHE A 145 11.34 -10.42 -10.17
C PHE A 145 10.97 -11.88 -9.95
N PHE A 146 9.88 -12.17 -9.21
CA PHE A 146 9.44 -13.51 -8.84
C PHE A 146 9.45 -14.50 -10.02
N LEU A 147 8.81 -14.15 -11.14
CA LEU A 147 8.74 -15.03 -12.32
C LEU A 147 10.06 -15.13 -13.11
N PHE A 148 11.03 -14.26 -12.84
CA PHE A 148 12.36 -14.32 -13.43
C PHE A 148 13.36 -15.09 -12.55
N ASN A 149 12.94 -15.54 -11.36
CA ASN A 149 13.76 -16.30 -10.44
C ASN A 149 13.27 -17.77 -10.35
N PRO A 150 14.03 -18.74 -10.87
CA PRO A 150 13.65 -20.16 -10.88
C PRO A 150 13.31 -20.73 -9.50
N GLU A 151 14.05 -20.34 -8.45
CA GLU A 151 13.82 -20.86 -7.09
C GLU A 151 12.46 -20.44 -6.52
N TRP A 152 11.99 -19.24 -6.87
CA TRP A 152 10.69 -18.75 -6.45
C TRP A 152 9.57 -19.39 -7.27
N ALA A 153 9.79 -19.58 -8.57
CA ALA A 153 8.86 -20.28 -9.44
C ALA A 153 8.68 -21.76 -9.03
N GLU A 154 9.72 -22.42 -8.51
CA GLU A 154 9.63 -23.79 -8.00
C GLU A 154 8.85 -23.91 -6.69
N ARG A 155 8.88 -22.87 -5.84
CA ARG A 155 8.16 -22.82 -4.55
C ARG A 155 6.63 -22.68 -4.70
N MET A 156 6.13 -22.29 -5.87
CA MET A 156 4.70 -22.14 -6.12
C MET A 156 4.26 -22.84 -7.39
N GLN A 157 3.20 -23.64 -7.30
CA GLN A 157 2.68 -24.41 -8.43
C GLN A 157 1.21 -24.07 -8.66
N GLY A 158 0.73 -24.38 -9.87
CA GLY A 158 -0.68 -24.20 -10.22
C GLY A 158 -1.15 -22.74 -10.29
N PRO A 159 -2.45 -22.47 -10.07
CA PRO A 159 -3.04 -21.14 -10.24
C PRO A 159 -2.41 -20.04 -9.37
N ALA A 160 -1.88 -20.39 -8.19
CA ALA A 160 -1.23 -19.44 -7.29
C ALA A 160 0.04 -18.82 -7.92
N LEU A 161 0.83 -19.61 -8.66
CA LEU A 161 2.00 -19.13 -9.38
C LEU A 161 1.60 -18.07 -10.41
N ILE A 162 0.56 -18.37 -11.20
CA ILE A 162 0.08 -17.49 -12.27
C ILE A 162 -0.46 -16.18 -11.68
N VAL A 163 -1.35 -16.27 -10.69
CA VAL A 163 -2.02 -15.11 -10.11
C VAL A 163 -1.05 -14.30 -9.25
N MET A 164 -0.38 -14.91 -8.28
CA MET A 164 0.50 -14.21 -7.35
C MET A 164 1.79 -13.76 -8.03
N GLY A 165 2.45 -14.66 -8.76
CA GLY A 165 3.69 -14.37 -9.48
C GLY A 165 3.47 -13.35 -10.59
N GLY A 166 2.42 -13.51 -11.40
CA GLY A 166 2.05 -12.54 -12.44
C GLY A 166 1.71 -11.16 -11.86
N THR A 167 1.02 -11.12 -10.72
CA THR A 167 0.74 -9.86 -10.00
C THR A 167 2.03 -9.22 -9.48
N LEU A 168 2.86 -9.96 -8.74
CA LEU A 168 4.13 -9.46 -8.22
C LEU A 168 5.03 -8.89 -9.33
N THR A 169 5.14 -9.61 -10.44
CA THR A 169 6.01 -9.20 -11.54
C THR A 169 5.40 -8.10 -12.39
N PHE A 170 4.28 -8.33 -13.08
CA PHE A 170 3.79 -7.36 -14.07
C PHE A 170 3.05 -6.19 -13.42
N VAL A 171 2.16 -6.47 -12.46
CA VAL A 171 1.40 -5.43 -11.75
C VAL A 171 2.34 -4.66 -10.81
N GLY A 172 3.23 -5.35 -10.11
CA GLY A 172 4.21 -4.73 -9.21
C GLY A 172 5.19 -3.80 -9.93
N LEU A 173 5.78 -4.21 -11.05
CA LEU A 173 6.68 -3.35 -11.84
C LEU A 173 5.95 -2.12 -12.40
N ALA A 174 4.74 -2.31 -12.95
CA ALA A 174 3.92 -1.19 -13.42
C ALA A 174 3.58 -0.23 -12.27
N LEU A 175 3.14 -0.77 -11.13
CA LEU A 175 2.82 0.00 -9.93
C LEU A 175 4.04 0.82 -9.46
N LEU A 176 5.23 0.25 -9.48
CA LEU A 176 6.46 0.93 -9.07
C LEU A 176 6.73 2.19 -9.92
N VAL A 177 6.58 2.07 -11.25
CA VAL A 177 6.72 3.21 -12.17
C VAL A 177 5.67 4.29 -11.88
N PHE A 178 4.41 3.89 -11.75
CA PHE A 178 3.31 4.82 -11.48
C PHE A 178 3.32 5.37 -10.06
N PHE A 179 4.01 4.75 -9.12
CA PHE A 179 4.23 5.23 -7.76
C PHE A 179 5.36 6.27 -7.71
N LEU A 180 6.55 5.93 -8.23
CA LEU A 180 7.76 6.73 -8.04
C LEU A 180 7.62 8.13 -8.64
N ILE A 181 7.07 8.24 -9.85
CA ILE A 181 6.96 9.53 -10.55
C ILE A 181 6.09 10.54 -9.77
N PRO A 182 4.80 10.25 -9.45
CA PRO A 182 3.97 11.18 -8.69
C PRO A 182 4.46 11.37 -7.25
N TRP A 183 5.09 10.37 -6.62
CA TRP A 183 5.64 10.54 -5.27
C TRP A 183 6.84 11.50 -5.25
N ILE A 184 7.85 11.28 -6.10
CA ILE A 184 9.02 12.15 -6.22
C ILE A 184 8.60 13.59 -6.56
N THR A 185 7.64 13.75 -7.48
CA THR A 185 7.14 15.08 -7.87
C THR A 185 6.20 15.73 -6.84
N SER A 186 5.82 15.02 -5.77
CA SER A 186 5.08 15.60 -4.64
C SER A 186 5.97 16.46 -3.73
N PHE A 187 7.30 16.24 -3.73
CA PHE A 187 8.22 17.01 -2.90
C PHE A 187 8.26 18.49 -3.31
N PRO A 188 8.17 19.45 -2.37
CA PRO A 188 8.16 20.88 -2.69
C PRO A 188 9.34 21.36 -3.54
N ALA A 189 10.52 20.79 -3.31
CA ALA A 189 11.74 21.12 -4.04
C ALA A 189 11.64 20.82 -5.54
N LEU A 190 10.99 19.72 -5.91
CA LEU A 190 10.75 19.35 -7.31
C LEU A 190 9.49 20.01 -7.86
N ARG A 191 8.43 20.11 -7.05
CA ARG A 191 7.19 20.79 -7.45
C ARG A 191 7.43 22.23 -7.90
N LYS A 192 8.31 22.98 -7.22
CA LYS A 192 8.66 24.38 -7.56
C LYS A 192 9.35 24.51 -8.93
N ARG A 193 9.98 23.45 -9.42
CA ARG A 193 10.69 23.42 -10.72
C ARG A 193 9.77 23.08 -11.89
N MET A 194 8.50 22.74 -11.63
CA MET A 194 7.54 22.33 -12.65
C MET A 194 6.56 23.45 -13.00
N SER A 195 6.31 23.64 -14.29
CA SER A 195 5.19 24.48 -14.73
C SER A 195 3.85 23.88 -14.28
N ALA A 196 2.82 24.73 -14.12
CA ALA A 196 1.50 24.28 -13.71
C ALA A 196 0.90 23.25 -14.68
N ALA A 197 1.19 23.38 -15.99
CA ALA A 197 0.74 22.44 -17.02
C ALA A 197 1.43 21.07 -16.87
N MET A 198 2.76 21.07 -16.69
CA MET A 198 3.53 19.85 -16.49
C MET A 198 3.09 19.11 -15.23
N TRP A 199 2.94 19.84 -14.11
CA TRP A 199 2.46 19.26 -12.86
C TRP A 199 1.09 18.60 -13.03
N LYS A 200 0.13 19.26 -13.70
CA LYS A 200 -1.19 18.68 -13.97
C LYS A 200 -1.08 17.38 -14.78
N LYS A 201 -0.21 17.33 -15.80
CA LYS A 201 0.03 16.11 -16.59
C LYS A 201 0.62 14.99 -15.74
N THR A 202 1.64 15.28 -14.93
CA THR A 202 2.26 14.29 -14.04
C THR A 202 1.27 13.74 -13.03
N GLN A 203 0.38 14.57 -12.49
CA GLN A 203 -0.65 14.12 -11.55
C GLN A 203 -1.72 13.23 -12.20
N LEU A 204 -1.79 13.13 -13.54
CA LEU A 204 -2.62 12.13 -14.20
C LEU A 204 -2.10 10.71 -13.95
N LEU A 205 -0.81 10.53 -13.64
CA LEU A 205 -0.24 9.23 -13.28
C LEU A 205 -0.80 8.68 -11.96
N ALA A 206 -1.45 9.53 -11.14
CA ALA A 206 -2.13 9.06 -9.94
C ALA A 206 -3.30 8.11 -10.23
N TYR A 207 -3.93 8.19 -11.41
CA TYR A 207 -5.02 7.28 -11.79
C TYR A 207 -4.53 5.85 -12.10
N PRO A 208 -3.54 5.64 -12.98
CA PRO A 208 -2.96 4.31 -13.15
C PRO A 208 -2.32 3.83 -11.85
N PHE A 209 -1.67 4.69 -11.06
CA PHE A 209 -1.21 4.32 -9.72
C PHE A 209 -2.33 3.71 -8.85
N MET A 210 -3.48 4.39 -8.73
CA MET A 210 -4.62 3.88 -7.96
C MET A 210 -5.15 2.55 -8.52
N PHE A 211 -5.22 2.44 -9.85
CA PHE A 211 -5.65 1.20 -10.51
C PHE A 211 -4.71 0.03 -10.18
N PHE A 212 -3.40 0.20 -10.39
CA PHE A 212 -2.41 -0.84 -10.13
C PHE A 212 -2.27 -1.13 -8.63
N MET A 213 -2.46 -0.15 -7.75
CA MET A 213 -2.46 -0.36 -6.30
C MET A 213 -3.62 -1.27 -5.86
N VAL A 214 -4.83 -1.02 -6.38
CA VAL A 214 -5.99 -1.89 -6.14
C VAL A 214 -5.77 -3.28 -6.73
N LEU A 215 -5.29 -3.35 -7.98
CA LEU A 215 -5.03 -4.62 -8.66
C LEU A 215 -3.96 -5.45 -7.94
N MET A 216 -2.92 -4.81 -7.41
CA MET A 216 -1.88 -5.45 -6.61
C MET A 216 -2.48 -6.04 -5.33
N GLY A 217 -3.28 -5.25 -4.60
CA GLY A 217 -3.98 -5.72 -3.41
C GLY A 217 -4.90 -6.89 -3.70
N MET A 218 -5.67 -6.84 -4.80
CA MET A 218 -6.53 -7.95 -5.21
C MET A 218 -5.74 -9.20 -5.59
N GLY A 219 -4.76 -9.06 -6.48
CA GLY A 219 -4.02 -10.19 -7.05
C GLY A 219 -3.13 -10.90 -6.04
N LEU A 220 -2.49 -10.17 -5.13
CA LEU A 220 -1.71 -10.79 -4.04
C LEU A 220 -2.60 -11.62 -3.12
N ASN A 221 -3.70 -11.03 -2.63
CA ASN A 221 -4.61 -11.72 -1.71
C ASN A 221 -5.31 -12.91 -2.39
N ALA A 222 -5.72 -12.78 -3.66
CA ALA A 222 -6.22 -13.91 -4.43
C ALA A 222 -5.15 -15.01 -4.59
N GLY A 223 -3.90 -14.62 -4.84
CA GLY A 223 -2.77 -15.55 -4.90
C GLY A 223 -2.51 -16.30 -3.59
N TYR A 224 -2.59 -15.61 -2.44
CA TYR A 224 -2.47 -16.23 -1.12
C TYR A 224 -3.60 -17.24 -0.87
N ALA A 225 -4.86 -16.87 -1.17
CA ALA A 225 -6.00 -17.78 -1.05
C ALA A 225 -5.83 -19.04 -1.90
N LEU A 226 -5.25 -18.92 -3.10
CA LEU A 226 -5.01 -20.02 -4.05
C LEU A 226 -3.79 -20.87 -3.72
N ARG A 227 -2.97 -20.51 -2.72
CA ARG A 227 -1.70 -21.20 -2.42
C ARG A 227 -1.87 -22.67 -2.05
N SER A 228 -3.02 -23.03 -1.48
CA SER A 228 -3.34 -24.42 -1.11
C SER A 228 -4.10 -25.19 -2.19
N TYR A 229 -4.27 -24.61 -3.38
CA TYR A 229 -4.88 -25.30 -4.52
C TYR A 229 -3.95 -26.41 -5.06
N PRO A 230 -4.48 -27.57 -5.49
CA PRO A 230 -5.89 -27.97 -5.39
C PRO A 230 -6.25 -28.36 -3.95
N TYR A 231 -7.45 -27.93 -3.50
CA TYR A 231 -7.99 -28.20 -2.16
C TYR A 231 -8.48 -29.66 -1.98
N THR A 232 -7.93 -30.56 -2.79
CA THR A 232 -8.14 -32.00 -2.73
C THR A 232 -6.80 -32.74 -2.62
N SER A 233 -5.69 -32.01 -2.60
CA SER A 233 -4.36 -32.59 -2.47
C SER A 233 -4.13 -33.20 -1.08
N GLU A 234 -3.22 -34.17 -1.01
CA GLU A 234 -2.79 -34.75 0.26
C GLU A 234 -2.21 -33.68 1.20
N LYS A 235 -1.41 -32.76 0.65
CA LYS A 235 -0.85 -31.61 1.39
C LYS A 235 -1.94 -30.72 2.00
N PHE A 236 -2.99 -30.42 1.25
CA PHE A 236 -4.12 -29.66 1.78
C PHE A 236 -4.86 -30.44 2.87
N THR A 237 -5.10 -31.73 2.64
CA THR A 237 -5.77 -32.62 3.61
C THR A 237 -4.99 -32.69 4.92
N GLN A 238 -3.66 -32.81 4.86
CA GLN A 238 -2.78 -32.77 6.04
C GLN A 238 -2.85 -31.42 6.76
N THR A 239 -2.83 -30.30 6.02
CA THR A 239 -2.95 -28.95 6.60
C THR A 239 -4.28 -28.76 7.33
N MET A 240 -5.38 -29.20 6.71
CA MET A 240 -6.73 -29.16 7.30
C MET A 240 -6.87 -30.08 8.51
N ALA A 241 -6.18 -31.22 8.53
CA ALA A 241 -6.18 -32.13 9.67
C ALA A 241 -5.35 -31.57 10.86
N SER A 242 -4.26 -30.85 10.58
CA SER A 242 -3.37 -30.33 11.63
C SER A 242 -3.87 -29.03 12.26
N ASP A 243 -4.36 -28.07 11.45
CA ASP A 243 -4.79 -26.75 11.95
C ASP A 243 -5.87 -26.14 11.03
N PRO A 244 -7.11 -26.65 11.10
CA PRO A 244 -8.19 -26.19 10.24
C PRO A 244 -8.60 -24.74 10.52
N ILE A 245 -8.51 -24.29 11.78
CA ILE A 245 -8.96 -22.95 12.18
C ILE A 245 -8.04 -21.89 11.60
N SER A 246 -6.72 -22.07 11.71
CA SER A 246 -5.75 -21.12 11.15
C SER A 246 -5.84 -21.04 9.63
N PHE A 247 -6.00 -22.19 8.95
CA PHE A 247 -6.24 -22.21 7.51
C PHE A 247 -7.50 -21.43 7.14
N LEU A 248 -8.65 -21.77 7.73
CA LEU A 248 -9.94 -21.13 7.41
C LEU A 248 -9.90 -19.62 7.69
N SER A 249 -9.30 -19.21 8.81
CA SER A 249 -9.19 -17.79 9.15
C SER A 249 -8.28 -17.04 8.16
N SER A 250 -7.17 -17.64 7.74
CA SER A 250 -6.24 -17.03 6.77
C SER A 250 -6.87 -16.94 5.38
N PHE A 251 -7.46 -18.04 4.90
CA PHE A 251 -8.18 -18.09 3.64
C PHE A 251 -9.32 -17.07 3.59
N ALA A 252 -10.14 -17.00 4.65
CA ALA A 252 -11.19 -16.00 4.76
C ALA A 252 -10.63 -14.57 4.76
N GLY A 253 -9.51 -14.33 5.46
CA GLY A 253 -8.82 -13.05 5.47
C GLY A 253 -8.29 -12.63 4.10
N ASP A 254 -7.72 -13.55 3.34
CA ASP A 254 -7.22 -13.33 1.99
C ASP A 254 -8.37 -12.99 1.03
N VAL A 255 -9.45 -13.80 1.04
CA VAL A 255 -10.63 -13.55 0.21
C VAL A 255 -11.31 -12.23 0.58
N ALA A 256 -11.45 -11.94 1.87
CA ALA A 256 -12.00 -10.68 2.35
C ALA A 256 -11.13 -9.49 1.92
N SER A 257 -9.80 -9.62 2.00
CA SER A 257 -8.87 -8.56 1.60
C SER A 257 -8.95 -8.28 0.10
N ALA A 258 -8.95 -9.32 -0.73
CA ALA A 258 -9.14 -9.18 -2.18
C ALA A 258 -10.48 -8.49 -2.50
N THR A 259 -11.54 -8.87 -1.80
CA THR A 259 -12.88 -8.28 -1.96
C THR A 259 -12.89 -6.81 -1.56
N VAL A 260 -12.24 -6.45 -0.44
CA VAL A 260 -12.14 -5.06 0.01
C VAL A 260 -11.45 -4.20 -1.05
N PHE A 261 -10.31 -4.64 -1.60
CA PHE A 261 -9.64 -3.89 -2.66
C PHE A 261 -10.53 -3.72 -3.90
N PHE A 262 -11.23 -4.77 -4.32
CA PHE A 262 -12.19 -4.69 -5.43
C PHE A 262 -13.28 -3.64 -5.17
N VAL A 263 -13.94 -3.72 -4.01
CA VAL A 263 -15.00 -2.77 -3.62
C VAL A 263 -14.47 -1.35 -3.55
N VAL A 264 -13.29 -1.12 -2.96
CA VAL A 264 -12.64 0.19 -2.92
C VAL A 264 -12.37 0.73 -4.33
N GLY A 265 -11.88 -0.11 -5.24
CA GLY A 265 -11.66 0.26 -6.64
C GLY A 265 -12.95 0.68 -7.35
N VAL A 266 -14.00 -0.12 -7.21
CA VAL A 266 -15.31 0.16 -7.82
C VAL A 266 -15.94 1.42 -7.24
N LEU A 267 -15.91 1.60 -5.92
CA LEU A 267 -16.40 2.79 -5.25
C LEU A 267 -15.65 4.05 -5.70
N TYR A 268 -14.32 3.98 -5.77
CA TYR A 268 -13.50 5.09 -6.24
C TYR A 268 -13.86 5.47 -7.68
N LEU A 269 -13.96 4.48 -8.57
CA LEU A 269 -14.30 4.70 -9.97
C LEU A 269 -15.69 5.34 -10.11
N GLY A 270 -16.69 4.81 -9.41
CA GLY A 270 -18.06 5.36 -9.41
C GLY A 270 -18.10 6.81 -8.93
N LEU A 271 -17.46 7.11 -7.80
CA LEU A 271 -17.35 8.48 -7.27
C LEU A 271 -16.62 9.41 -8.25
N ARG A 272 -15.55 8.94 -8.88
CA ARG A 272 -14.75 9.75 -9.80
C ARG A 272 -15.51 10.07 -11.09
N LEU A 273 -16.22 9.11 -11.65
CA LEU A 273 -17.05 9.31 -12.84
C LEU A 273 -18.19 10.30 -12.56
N ASN A 274 -18.85 10.17 -11.40
CA ASN A 274 -19.87 11.11 -10.96
C ASN A 274 -19.30 12.53 -10.81
N LYS A 275 -18.16 12.67 -10.13
CA LYS A 275 -17.48 13.95 -9.95
C LYS A 275 -17.10 14.62 -11.29
N HIS A 276 -16.64 13.83 -12.26
CA HIS A 276 -16.31 14.31 -13.60
C HIS A 276 -17.55 14.80 -14.35
N ARG A 277 -18.68 14.08 -14.25
CA ARG A 277 -19.96 14.50 -14.83
C ARG A 277 -20.42 15.83 -14.23
N GLU A 278 -20.40 15.96 -12.90
CA GLU A 278 -20.75 17.21 -12.20
C GLU A 278 -19.87 18.39 -12.64
N ASP A 279 -18.55 18.19 -12.73
CA ASP A 279 -17.61 19.24 -13.15
C ASP A 279 -17.85 19.66 -14.62
N LYS A 280 -18.18 18.70 -15.48
CA LYS A 280 -18.54 18.97 -16.88
C LYS A 280 -19.82 19.79 -16.97
N GLU A 281 -20.86 19.41 -16.24
CA GLU A 281 -22.13 20.15 -16.19
C GLU A 281 -21.94 21.57 -15.64
N ALA A 282 -21.16 21.74 -14.58
CA ALA A 282 -20.86 23.05 -14.01
C ALA A 282 -20.13 23.96 -15.01
N ARG A 283 -19.15 23.43 -15.76
CA ARG A 283 -18.43 24.17 -16.82
C ARG A 283 -19.37 24.58 -17.95
N LEU A 284 -20.26 23.68 -18.38
CA LEU A 284 -21.24 23.97 -19.43
C LEU A 284 -22.23 25.04 -18.99
N LYS A 285 -22.69 25.02 -17.72
CA LYS A 285 -23.55 26.07 -17.16
C LYS A 285 -22.82 27.41 -17.12
N ALA A 286 -21.59 27.45 -16.62
CA ALA A 286 -20.78 28.67 -16.56
C ALA A 286 -20.54 29.30 -17.94
N ALA A 287 -20.30 28.46 -18.97
CA ALA A 287 -20.12 28.92 -20.34
C ALA A 287 -21.41 29.48 -20.97
N LYS A 288 -22.58 29.00 -20.53
CA LYS A 288 -23.89 29.53 -20.97
C LYS A 288 -24.22 30.87 -20.32
N THR A 289 -23.85 31.08 -19.06
CA THR A 289 -24.07 32.35 -18.34
C THR A 289 -23.06 33.45 -18.69
N ALA A 290 -21.96 33.11 -19.36
CA ALA A 290 -20.93 34.06 -19.81
C ALA A 290 -21.16 34.58 -21.24
N LYS A 291 -22.20 34.09 -21.93
CA LYS A 291 -22.70 34.60 -23.21
C LYS A 291 -23.96 35.40 -22.97
#